data_AF-A0A7J4DRC9-F1
#
_entry.id   AF-A0A7J4DRC9-F1
#
_cell.length_a   1.000
_cell.length_b   1.000
_cell.length_c   1.000
_cell.angle_alpha   90.00
_cell.angle_beta   90.00
_cell.angle_gamma   90.00
#
_symmetry.space_group_name_H-M   'P 1'
#
loop_
_entity.id
_entity.type
_entity.pdbx_description
1 polymer ?
#
loop_
_entity_poly.entity_id
_entity_poly.type
_entity_poly.pdbx_seq_one_letter_code
_entity_poly.pdbx_strand_id
1 'polypeptide(L)' 'EAYARAIVEAVEHWDEPDVLAEISKGLGEAMKGLDKVSDRLQLRGV' A
#
# COMPACT_ATOMS: atom_id res chain seq x y z
N GLU A 1 3.57 12.37 -0.71
CA GLU A 1 2.25 12.70 -0.12
C GLU A 1 1.09 11.94 -0.79
N ALA A 2 1.09 11.77 -2.12
CA ALA A 2 0.03 11.05 -2.85
C ALA A 2 -0.23 9.61 -2.33
N TYR A 3 0.82 8.82 -2.09
CA TYR A 3 0.69 7.46 -1.55
C TYR A 3 0.06 7.40 -0.16
N ALA A 4 0.43 8.31 0.74
CA ALA A 4 -0.08 8.29 2.11
C ALA A 4 -1.59 8.51 2.14
N ARG A 5 -2.09 9.50 1.37
CA ARG A 5 -3.52 9.74 1.23
C ARG A 5 -4.23 8.55 0.59
N ALA A 6 -3.72 8.03 -0.52
CA ALA A 6 -4.34 6.91 -1.20
C ALA A 6 -4.43 5.64 -0.35
N ILE A 7 -3.43 5.37 0.50
CA ILE A 7 -3.47 4.23 1.43
C ILE A 7 -4.57 4.43 2.47
N VAL A 8 -4.70 5.63 3.04
CA VAL A 8 -5.73 5.92 4.06
C VAL A 8 -7.13 5.76 3.47
N GLU A 9 -7.39 6.36 2.31
CA GLU A 9 -8.68 6.27 1.61
C GLU A 9 -9.00 4.82 1.20
N ALA A 10 -7.99 4.05 0.75
CA ALA A 10 -8.19 2.65 0.38
C ALA A 10 -8.49 1.74 1.60
N VAL A 11 -7.98 2.09 2.79
CA VAL A 11 -8.30 1.38 4.03
C VAL A 11 -9.73 1.70 4.48
N GLU A 12 -10.17 2.94 4.32
CA GLU A 12 -11.53 3.36 4.64
C GLU A 12 -12.56 2.69 3.72
N HIS A 13 -12.29 2.62 2.42
CA HIS A 13 -13.20 2.09 1.38
C HIS A 13 -12.81 0.70 0.87
N TRP A 14 -12.33 -0.17 1.76
CA TRP A 14 -11.75 -1.47 1.38
C TRP A 14 -12.74 -2.43 0.69
N ASP A 15 -14.05 -2.24 0.87
CA ASP A 15 -15.14 -3.05 0.31
C ASP A 15 -15.80 -2.44 -0.94
N GLU A 16 -15.35 -1.25 -1.38
CA GLU A 16 -15.90 -0.54 -2.53
C GLU A 16 -14.93 -0.58 -3.74
N PRO A 17 -15.06 -1.56 -4.66
CA PRO A 17 -14.10 -1.78 -5.73
C PRO A 17 -13.96 -0.60 -6.70
N ASP A 18 -15.05 0.12 -6.95
CA ASP A 18 -15.06 1.28 -7.84
C ASP A 18 -14.22 2.43 -7.25
N VAL A 19 -14.32 2.65 -5.93
CA VAL A 19 -13.56 3.69 -5.21
C VAL A 19 -12.07 3.35 -5.18
N LEU A 20 -11.72 2.09 -4.94
CA LEU A 20 -10.33 1.62 -4.99
C LEU A 20 -9.70 1.83 -6.37
N ALA A 21 -10.46 1.61 -7.44
CA ALA A 21 -9.99 1.82 -8.80
C ALA A 21 -9.66 3.30 -9.08
N GLU A 22 -10.48 4.23 -8.58
CA GLU A 22 -10.21 5.67 -8.70
C GLU A 22 -9.00 6.10 -7.87
N ILE A 23 -8.90 5.67 -6.61
CA ILE A 23 -7.78 5.97 -5.71
C ILE A 23 -6.44 5.49 -6.28
N SER A 24 -6.44 4.35 -6.97
CA SER A 24 -5.23 3.74 -7.54
C SER A 24 -4.69 4.47 -8.78
N LYS A 25 -5.46 5.39 -9.38
CA LYS A 25 -5.07 6.09 -10.60
C LYS A 25 -3.97 7.09 -10.34
N GLY A 26 -2.96 7.10 -11.21
CA GLY A 26 -1.92 8.13 -11.21
C GLY A 26 -0.95 8.09 -10.03
N LEU A 27 -0.98 7.04 -9.19
CA LEU A 27 -0.03 6.87 -8.08
C LEU A 27 1.42 6.64 -8.53
N GLY A 28 1.63 6.26 -9.81
CA GLY A 28 2.93 5.94 -10.37
C GLY A 28 3.34 4.50 -10.09
N GLU A 29 4.62 4.17 -10.29
CA GLU A 29 5.11 2.81 -10.05
C GLU A 29 5.24 2.53 -8.55
N ALA A 30 4.72 1.36 -8.14
CA ALA A 30 4.96 0.84 -6.81
C ALA A 30 6.46 0.63 -6.57
N MET A 31 6.88 0.71 -5.31
CA MET A 31 8.25 0.36 -4.95
C MET A 31 8.58 -1.07 -5.36
N LYS A 32 9.76 -1.27 -5.96
CA LYS A 32 10.25 -2.61 -6.33
C LYS A 32 10.42 -3.45 -5.07
N GLY A 33 9.64 -4.52 -4.99
CA GLY A 33 9.79 -5.55 -3.97
C GLY A 33 11.07 -6.35 -4.19
N LEU A 34 11.59 -6.93 -3.11
CA LEU A 34 12.57 -8.00 -3.18
C LEU A 34 11.79 -9.32 -3.19
N ASP A 35 11.96 -10.16 -4.22
CA ASP A 35 11.19 -11.41 -4.43
C ASP A 35 11.24 -12.37 -3.23
N LYS A 36 12.29 -12.26 -2.40
CA LYS A 36 12.42 -12.91 -1.10
C LYS A 36 12.97 -11.93 -0.09
N VAL A 37 12.14 -11.52 0.85
CA VAL A 37 12.61 -10.92 2.10
C VAL A 37 13.24 -12.06 2.90
N SER A 38 14.58 -12.17 2.88
CA SER A 38 15.29 -13.22 3.62
C SER A 38 15.01 -13.15 5.12
N ASP A 39 14.73 -11.95 5.65
CA ASP A 39 14.23 -11.63 6.98
C ASP A 39 13.71 -10.17 6.90
N ARG A 40 12.56 -9.77 7.47
CA ARG A 40 12.36 -9.55 8.91
C ARG A 40 10.90 -9.74 9.33
N LEU A 41 10.45 -10.99 9.47
CA LEU A 41 9.34 -11.29 10.35
C LEU A 41 9.92 -11.44 11.77
N GLN A 42 9.60 -10.48 12.65
CA GLN A 42 9.96 -10.37 14.08
C GLN A 42 11.37 -9.85 14.43
N LEU A 43 11.51 -8.52 14.47
CA LEU A 43 12.22 -7.89 15.60
C LEU A 43 11.20 -7.11 16.43
N ARG A 44 10.74 -7.71 17.51
CA ARG A 44 9.93 -7.04 18.54
C ARG A 44 10.89 -6.44 19.56
N GLY A 45 10.96 -5.11 19.59
CA GLY A 45 11.56 -4.33 20.68
C GLY A 45 13.07 -4.52 20.84
N VAL A 46 13.85 -3.82 20.01
CA VAL A 46 15.17 -3.33 20.43
C VAL A 46 14.98 -1.91 20.95
#